data_AF-A0A936HQ45-F1
#
_entry.id   AF-A0A936HQ45-F1
#
_cell.length_a   1.000
_cell.length_b   1.000
_cell.length_c   1.000
_cell.angle_alpha   90.00
_cell.angle_beta   90.00
_cell.angle_gamma   90.00
#
_symmetry.space_group_name_H-M   'P 1'
#
loop_
_entity.id
_entity.type
_entity.pdbx_description
1 polymer ?
#
loop_
_entity_poly.entity_id
_entity_poly.type
_entity_poly.pdbx_seq_one_letter_code
_entity_poly.pdbx_strand_id
1 'polypeptide(L)'
;MAARRQQITDQLASSEPTQAKREWLVKNVNGLGWKEASHLLRNIGHTDLAMIDRHILKHMLGCGAIAKIPATIGTRRTYLQLEQAFFHLAESFGLQPQEWYCCSGVWRRGV
;
A
#
# COMPACT_ATOMS: atom_id res chain seq x y z
N MET A 1 21.69 -11.66 -15.43
CA MET A 1 20.27 -11.20 -15.39
C MET A 1 19.32 -12.19 -14.70
N ALA A 2 19.55 -13.51 -14.75
CA ALA A 2 18.66 -14.50 -14.11
C ALA A 2 18.71 -14.50 -12.56
N ALA A 3 19.89 -14.31 -11.96
CA ALA A 3 20.09 -14.42 -10.51
C ALA A 3 19.23 -13.45 -9.67
N ARG A 4 19.00 -12.23 -10.15
CA ARG A 4 18.22 -11.21 -9.40
C ARG A 4 16.72 -11.43 -9.48
N ARG A 5 16.23 -12.08 -10.56
CA ARG A 5 14.81 -12.49 -10.66
C ARG A 5 14.52 -13.62 -9.69
N GLN A 6 15.44 -14.59 -9.61
CA GLN A 6 15.36 -15.72 -8.67
C GLN A 6 15.26 -15.22 -7.23
N GLN A 7 16.11 -14.27 -6.82
CA GLN A 7 16.06 -13.67 -5.48
C GLN A 7 14.72 -13.02 -5.13
N ILE A 8 14.07 -12.36 -6.09
CA ILE A 8 12.76 -11.73 -5.86
C ILE A 8 11.68 -12.80 -5.71
N THR A 9 11.68 -13.81 -6.57
CA THR A 9 10.73 -14.93 -6.47
C THR A 9 10.92 -15.72 -5.18
N ASP A 10 12.15 -15.93 -4.74
CA ASP A 10 12.45 -16.66 -3.51
C ASP A 10 11.94 -15.89 -2.27
N GLN A 11 12.10 -14.57 -2.26
CA GLN A 11 11.55 -13.71 -1.20
C GLN A 11 10.02 -13.67 -1.22
N LEU A 12 9.39 -13.64 -2.39
CA LEU A 12 7.94 -13.71 -2.50
C LEU A 12 7.40 -15.07 -2.02
N ALA A 13 8.13 -16.16 -2.27
CA ALA A 13 7.79 -17.52 -1.84
C ALA A 13 8.05 -17.80 -0.35
N SER A 14 8.86 -16.97 0.31
CA SER A 14 9.14 -17.11 1.74
C SER A 14 7.87 -17.00 2.60
N SER A 15 7.87 -17.64 3.78
CA SER A 15 6.77 -17.56 4.75
C SER A 15 6.79 -16.29 5.62
N GLU A 16 7.57 -15.29 5.24
CA GLU A 16 7.67 -14.01 5.96
C GLU A 16 6.35 -13.22 5.92
N PRO A 17 6.08 -12.38 6.93
CA PRO A 17 4.88 -11.55 6.95
C PRO A 17 4.89 -10.57 5.78
N THR A 18 3.69 -10.25 5.28
CA THR A 18 3.47 -9.38 4.12
C THR A 18 4.20 -8.03 4.25
N GLN A 19 4.25 -7.47 5.47
CA GLN A 19 4.96 -6.20 5.70
C GLN A 19 6.48 -6.31 5.50
N ALA A 20 7.10 -7.42 5.95
CA ALA A 20 8.53 -7.64 5.78
C ALA A 20 8.90 -7.82 4.31
N LYS A 21 8.06 -8.53 3.54
CA LYS A 21 8.23 -8.66 2.08
C LYS A 21 8.20 -7.30 1.39
N ARG A 22 7.29 -6.41 1.78
CA ARG A 22 7.21 -5.04 1.24
C ARG A 22 8.48 -4.25 1.53
N GLU A 23 8.96 -4.29 2.77
CA GLU A 23 10.17 -3.59 3.18
C GLU A 23 11.40 -4.07 2.41
N TRP A 24 11.49 -5.39 2.21
CA TRP A 24 12.55 -5.98 1.40
C TRP A 24 12.47 -5.50 -0.06
N LEU A 25 11.28 -5.48 -0.67
CA LEU A 25 11.10 -5.02 -2.04
C LEU A 25 11.52 -3.55 -2.23
N VAL A 26 11.07 -2.65 -1.35
CA VAL A 26 11.42 -1.23 -1.41
C VAL A 26 12.93 -1.00 -1.23
N LYS A 27 13.59 -1.81 -0.40
CA LYS A 27 15.02 -1.67 -0.14
C LYS A 27 15.91 -2.25 -1.25
N ASN A 28 15.48 -3.34 -1.88
CA ASN A 28 16.34 -4.11 -2.81
C ASN A 28 16.05 -3.84 -4.29
N VAL A 29 14.89 -3.26 -4.62
CA VAL A 29 14.48 -2.97 -5.99
C VAL A 29 14.46 -1.46 -6.22
N ASN A 30 15.44 -0.98 -6.99
CA ASN A 30 15.54 0.43 -7.35
C ASN A 30 14.33 0.85 -8.19
N GLY A 31 13.70 1.97 -7.82
CA GLY A 31 12.50 2.51 -8.48
C GLY A 31 11.18 2.00 -7.93
N LEU A 32 11.19 1.04 -7.00
CA LEU A 32 9.99 0.52 -6.34
C LEU A 32 9.72 1.29 -5.04
N GLY A 33 8.73 2.18 -5.08
CA GLY A 33 8.25 2.90 -3.90
C GLY A 33 7.31 2.05 -3.04
N TRP A 34 6.95 2.56 -1.85
CA TRP A 34 6.02 1.89 -0.92
C TRP A 34 4.65 1.56 -1.54
N LYS A 35 4.12 2.47 -2.35
CA LYS A 35 2.87 2.25 -3.12
C LYS A 35 3.03 1.09 -4.08
N GLU A 36 4.04 1.13 -4.94
CA GLU A 36 4.25 0.13 -5.99
C GLU A 36 4.55 -1.24 -5.40
N ALA A 37 5.29 -1.30 -4.30
CA ALA A 37 5.55 -2.56 -3.59
C ALA A 37 4.26 -3.13 -2.97
N SER A 38 3.42 -2.28 -2.39
CA SER A 38 2.10 -2.70 -1.88
C SER A 38 1.17 -3.17 -2.99
N HIS A 39 1.20 -2.47 -4.14
CA HIS A 39 0.41 -2.82 -5.32
C HIS A 39 0.83 -4.17 -5.90
N LEU A 40 2.15 -4.40 -6.03
CA LEU A 40 2.70 -5.66 -6.50
C LEU A 40 2.28 -6.83 -5.60
N LEU A 41 2.44 -6.68 -4.28
CA LEU A 41 2.07 -7.71 -3.32
C LEU A 41 0.58 -8.03 -3.38
N ARG A 42 -0.26 -7.01 -3.54
CA ARG A 42 -1.70 -7.20 -3.72
C ARG A 42 -2.04 -7.96 -5.00
N ASN A 43 -1.36 -7.68 -6.11
CA ASN A 43 -1.56 -8.41 -7.37
C ASN A 43 -1.18 -9.89 -7.26
N ILE A 44 -0.29 -10.25 -6.32
CA ILE A 44 0.12 -11.61 -6.02
C ILE A 44 -0.84 -12.30 -5.02
N GLY A 45 -1.80 -11.56 -4.46
CA GLY A 45 -2.83 -12.09 -3.55
C GLY A 45 -2.67 -11.69 -2.09
N HIS A 46 -1.70 -10.84 -1.75
CA HIS A 46 -1.55 -10.33 -0.38
C HIS A 46 -2.47 -9.11 -0.15
N THR A 47 -3.58 -9.30 0.55
CA THR A 47 -4.59 -8.25 0.79
C THR A 47 -4.34 -7.39 2.03
N ASP A 48 -3.38 -7.78 2.88
CA ASP A 48 -3.14 -7.18 4.21
C ASP A 48 -2.44 -5.81 4.17
N LEU A 49 -2.28 -5.23 2.98
CA LEU A 49 -1.60 -3.95 2.78
C LEU A 49 -2.55 -2.91 2.19
N ALA A 50 -2.42 -1.67 2.68
CA ALA A 50 -3.11 -0.54 2.10
C ALA A 50 -2.24 0.12 1.02
N MET A 51 -2.83 0.33 -0.16
CA MET A 51 -2.21 1.10 -1.23
C MET A 51 -2.49 2.59 -1.02
N ILE A 52 -1.69 3.29 -0.24
CA ILE A 52 -1.90 4.73 -0.01
C ILE A 52 -1.47 5.54 -1.24
N ASP A 53 -2.43 6.22 -1.88
CA ASP A 53 -2.25 7.14 -3.02
C ASP A 53 -2.84 8.52 -2.69
N ARG A 54 -2.48 9.55 -3.44
CA ARG A 54 -3.03 10.91 -3.42
C ARG A 54 -4.56 10.92 -3.39
N HIS A 55 -5.22 10.05 -4.14
CA HIS A 55 -6.68 10.01 -4.19
C HIS A 55 -7.26 9.55 -2.85
N ILE A 56 -6.71 8.49 -2.26
CA ILE A 56 -7.13 7.99 -0.95
C ILE A 56 -6.85 9.02 0.14
N LEU A 57 -5.70 9.71 0.08
CA LEU A 57 -5.39 10.78 1.01
C LEU A 57 -6.41 11.92 0.96
N LYS A 58 -6.90 12.28 -0.24
CA LYS A 58 -7.98 13.27 -0.38
C LYS A 58 -9.30 12.77 0.23
N HIS A 59 -9.63 11.50 0.05
CA HIS A 59 -10.84 10.92 0.66
C HIS A 59 -10.72 10.82 2.18
N MET A 60 -9.58 10.37 2.70
CA MET A 60 -9.29 10.34 4.14
C MET A 60 -9.39 11.74 4.76
N LEU A 61 -8.92 12.77 4.05
CA LEU A 61 -9.10 14.17 4.45
C LEU A 61 -10.58 14.57 4.46
N GLY A 62 -11.33 14.21 3.42
CA GLY A 62 -12.77 14.50 3.31
C GLY A 62 -13.61 13.82 4.39
N CYS A 63 -13.21 12.61 4.81
CA CYS A 63 -13.86 11.88 5.91
C CYS A 63 -13.37 12.29 7.30
N GLY A 64 -12.40 13.21 7.41
CA GLY A 64 -11.84 13.65 8.69
C GLY A 64 -10.89 12.65 9.36
N ALA A 65 -10.44 11.61 8.67
CA ALA A 65 -9.52 10.60 9.18
C ALA A 65 -8.09 11.15 9.36
N ILE A 66 -7.73 12.15 8.56
CA ILE A 66 -6.47 12.90 8.67
C ILE A 66 -6.76 14.39 8.66
N ALA A 67 -6.01 15.16 9.45
CA ALA A 67 -6.17 16.62 9.51
C ALA A 67 -5.50 17.34 8.32
N LYS A 68 -4.42 16.76 7.78
CA LYS A 68 -3.64 17.34 6.68
C LYS A 68 -2.96 16.26 5.87
N ILE A 69 -2.88 16.46 4.56
CA ILE A 69 -2.09 15.61 3.66
C ILE A 69 -0.59 15.93 3.87
N PRO A 70 0.25 14.95 4.23
CA PRO A 70 1.67 15.19 4.40
C PRO A 70 2.32 15.56 3.07
N ALA A 71 3.26 16.52 3.08
CA ALA A 71 3.98 16.96 1.88
C ALA A 71 4.89 15.86 1.30
N THR A 72 5.33 14.92 2.14
CA THR A 72 6.20 13.81 1.74
C THR A 72 5.65 12.49 2.26
N ILE A 73 5.26 11.60 1.34
CA ILE A 73 4.72 10.26 1.63
C ILE A 73 5.84 9.20 1.59
N GLY A 74 7.05 9.59 1.18
CA GLY A 74 8.17 8.67 0.94
C GLY A 74 8.84 8.08 2.19
N THR A 75 8.55 8.60 3.39
CA THR A 75 9.15 8.08 4.62
C THR A 75 8.36 6.89 5.16
N ARG A 76 9.06 5.79 5.50
CA ARG A 76 8.49 4.58 6.10
C ARG A 76 7.49 4.88 7.22
N ARG A 77 7.89 5.72 8.16
CA ARG A 77 7.07 6.09 9.33
C ARG A 77 5.74 6.72 8.91
N THR A 78 5.78 7.71 8.03
CA THR A 78 4.60 8.40 7.53
C THR A 78 3.67 7.44 6.80
N TYR A 79 4.23 6.54 5.97
CA TYR A 79 3.43 5.56 5.23
C TYR A 79 2.68 4.60 6.17
N LEU A 80 3.37 4.07 7.19
CA LEU A 80 2.76 3.17 8.17
C LEU A 80 1.68 3.87 9.01
N GLN A 81 1.87 5.14 9.36
CA GLN A 81 0.86 5.94 10.06
C GLN A 81 -0.39 6.16 9.21
N LEU A 82 -0.21 6.47 7.92
CA LEU A 82 -1.32 6.62 6.97
C LEU A 82 -2.06 5.30 6.75
N GLU A 83 -1.32 4.20 6.68
CA GLU A 83 -1.88 2.85 6.56
C GLU A 83 -2.73 2.49 7.79
N GLN A 84 -2.25 2.74 9.01
CA GLN A 84 -3.05 2.54 10.23
C GLN A 84 -4.30 3.41 10.26
N ALA A 85 -4.18 4.71 9.94
CA ALA A 85 -5.33 5.60 9.89
C ALA A 85 -6.35 5.16 8.83
N PHE A 86 -5.90 4.60 7.72
CA PHE A 86 -6.77 4.04 6.69
C PHE A 86 -7.49 2.77 7.17
N PHE A 87 -6.81 1.86 7.87
CA PHE A 87 -7.46 0.67 8.43
C PHE A 87 -8.49 1.02 9.49
N HIS A 88 -8.20 1.96 10.39
CA HIS A 88 -9.18 2.45 11.37
C HIS A 88 -10.39 3.09 10.70
N LEU A 89 -10.16 3.82 9.60
CA LEU A 89 -11.25 4.38 8.81
C LEU A 89 -12.06 3.26 8.16
N ALA A 90 -11.44 2.27 7.54
CA ALA A 90 -12.15 1.16 6.92
C ALA A 90 -13.00 0.39 7.95
N GLU A 91 -12.44 0.15 9.13
CA GLU A 91 -13.12 -0.51 10.26
C GLU A 91 -14.31 0.30 10.77
N SER A 92 -14.20 1.62 10.88
CA SER A 92 -15.32 2.47 11.34
C SER A 92 -16.51 2.46 10.38
N PHE A 93 -16.27 2.21 9.10
CA PHE A 93 -17.31 2.03 8.09
C PHE A 93 -17.73 0.56 7.89
N GLY A 94 -17.09 -0.39 8.56
CA GLY A 94 -17.34 -1.82 8.40
C GLY A 94 -17.00 -2.35 7.00
N LEU A 95 -16.12 -1.66 6.27
CA LEU A 95 -15.78 -1.98 4.89
C LEU A 95 -14.38 -2.59 4.82
N GLN A 96 -14.19 -3.48 3.86
CA GLN A 96 -12.85 -3.96 3.55
C GLN A 96 -12.05 -2.87 2.79
N PRO A 97 -10.71 -2.80 2.94
CA PRO A 97 -9.84 -1.92 2.17
C PRO A 97 -10.15 -1.88 0.67
N GLN A 98 -10.47 -3.03 0.09
CA GLN A 98 -10.79 -3.26 -1.32
C GLN A 98 -12.02 -2.46 -1.77
N GLU A 99 -13.08 -2.48 -0.96
CA GLU A 99 -14.33 -1.78 -1.24
C GLU A 99 -14.12 -0.27 -1.19
N TRP A 100 -13.30 0.19 -0.26
CA TRP A 100 -12.86 1.59 -0.19
C TRP A 100 -12.15 2.06 -1.45
N TYR A 101 -11.31 1.23 -2.09
CA TYR A 101 -10.65 1.60 -3.35
C TYR A 101 -11.64 1.72 -4.53
N CYS A 102 -12.69 0.90 -4.53
CA CYS A 102 -13.76 1.01 -5.52
C CYS A 102 -14.54 2.32 -5.34
N CYS A 103 -14.97 2.63 -4.11
CA CYS A 103 -15.74 3.82 -3.76
C CYS A 103 -14.95 5.13 -3.94
N SER A 104 -13.65 5.11 -3.65
CA SER A 104 -12.77 6.28 -3.83
C SER A 104 -12.49 6.62 -5.30
N GLY A 105 -13.01 5.83 -6.25
CA GLY A 105 -12.85 6.07 -7.69
C GLY A 105 -11.43 5.79 -8.20
N VAL A 106 -10.59 5.12 -7.41
CA VAL A 106 -9.24 4.68 -7.83
C VAL A 106 -9.32 3.73 -9.02
N TRP A 107 -10.40 2.94 -9.12
CA TRP A 107 -10.66 2.00 -10.23
C TRP A 107 -11.53 2.55 -11.38
N ARG A 108 -12.03 3.80 -11.30
CA ARG A 108 -12.85 4.39 -12.40
C ARG A 108 -12.05 5.08 -13.49
N ARG A 109 -10.73 5.18 -13.36
CA ARG A 109 -9.83 5.58 -14.46
C ARG A 109 -8.91 4.42 -14.76
N GLY A 110 -9.37 3.51 -15.60
CA GLY A 110 -8.46 2.61 -16.29
C GLY A 110 -7.60 3.44 -17.23
N VAL A 111 -6.30 3.54 -16.95
CA VAL A 111 -5.17 3.22 -17.83
C VAL A 111 -3.92 3.09 -16.96
#